data_AF-A0A532D642-F1
#
_entry.id   AF-A0A532D642-F1
#
_cell.length_a   1.000
_cell.length_b   1.000
_cell.length_c   1.000
_cell.angle_alpha   90.00
_cell.angle_beta   90.00
_cell.angle_gamma   90.00
#
_symmetry.space_group_name_H-M   'P 1'
#
loop_
_entity.id
_entity.type
_entity.pdbx_description
1 polymer ?
#
loop_
_entity_poly.entity_id
_entity_poly.type
_entity_poly.pdbx_seq_one_letter_code
_entity_poly.pdbx_strand_id
1 'polypeptide(L)'
;MGKTLEYQGYTIQSAPDHLADGEKWRLRIFISVDDHQGVKAREFSADVVYATEQEADIHGVAFGQRLIDGKVEGQSVMDMKTVDRRATPRLRVQFRTTFSSATKREGTGVMLDLSSGGCRIESPVTVEPGVLIGAAHLCARRRMAAHD
;
A
#
# COMPACT_ATOMS: atom_id res chain seq x y z
N MET A 1 1.82 -26.32 -18.27
CA MET A 1 3.25 -25.97 -18.12
C MET A 1 3.31 -24.47 -17.92
N GLY A 2 3.52 -23.99 -16.68
CA GLY A 2 3.38 -22.56 -16.37
C GLY A 2 4.31 -21.65 -17.19
N LYS A 3 3.72 -20.67 -17.88
CA LYS A 3 4.45 -19.69 -18.71
C LYS A 3 4.74 -18.43 -17.91
N THR A 4 5.97 -17.94 -17.99
CA THR A 4 6.36 -16.65 -17.43
C THR A 4 6.68 -15.67 -18.55
N LEU A 5 6.15 -14.45 -18.47
CA LEU A 5 6.35 -13.38 -19.44
C LEU A 5 6.61 -12.06 -18.72
N GLU A 6 7.64 -11.34 -19.13
CA GLU A 6 7.85 -9.96 -18.71
C GLU A 6 7.09 -8.98 -19.63
N TYR A 7 6.32 -8.07 -19.05
CA TYR A 7 5.51 -7.10 -19.78
C TYR A 7 5.44 -5.76 -19.04
N GLN A 8 5.89 -4.68 -19.69
CA GLN A 8 5.92 -3.32 -19.13
C GLN A 8 6.56 -3.23 -17.72
N GLY A 9 7.60 -4.02 -17.45
CA GLY A 9 8.27 -4.07 -16.15
C GLY A 9 7.47 -4.78 -15.04
N TYR A 10 6.47 -5.58 -15.43
CA TYR A 10 5.83 -6.57 -14.57
C TYR A 10 6.21 -7.97 -15.06
N THR A 11 6.20 -8.95 -14.17
CA THR A 11 6.34 -10.36 -14.51
C THR A 11 4.98 -11.04 -14.37
N ILE A 12 4.49 -11.61 -15.45
CA ILE A 12 3.24 -12.38 -15.51
C ILE A 12 3.62 -13.86 -15.48
N GLN A 13 3.19 -14.58 -14.45
CA GLN A 13 3.35 -16.03 -14.36
C GLN A 13 1.98 -16.69 -14.46
N SER A 14 1.78 -17.51 -15.48
CA SER A 14 0.60 -18.33 -15.65
C SER A 14 0.75 -19.65 -14.89
N ALA A 15 -0.26 -19.99 -14.10
CA ALA A 15 -0.34 -21.23 -13.34
C ALA A 15 -1.81 -21.71 -13.33
N PRO A 16 -2.30 -22.29 -14.43
CA PRO A 16 -3.69 -22.74 -14.53
C PRO A 16 -4.08 -23.73 -13.43
N ASP A 17 -5.27 -23.57 -12.87
CA ASP A 17 -5.82 -24.48 -11.86
C ASP A 17 -6.74 -25.51 -12.53
N HIS A 18 -6.58 -26.78 -12.18
CA HIS A 18 -7.50 -27.84 -12.60
C HIS A 18 -8.70 -27.93 -11.64
N LEU A 19 -9.91 -27.80 -12.17
CA LEU A 19 -11.15 -27.94 -11.41
C LEU A 19 -11.60 -29.41 -11.40
N ALA A 20 -11.72 -29.98 -10.20
CA ALA A 20 -12.03 -31.41 -10.01
C ALA A 20 -13.41 -31.83 -10.55
N ASP A 21 -14.33 -30.89 -10.77
CA ASP A 21 -15.74 -31.18 -11.10
C ASP A 21 -16.03 -31.46 -12.59
N GLY A 22 -15.04 -31.43 -13.50
CA GLY A 22 -15.32 -31.83 -14.89
C GLY A 22 -14.29 -31.47 -15.95
N GLU A 23 -13.03 -31.88 -15.78
CA GLU A 23 -11.95 -31.72 -16.77
C GLU A 23 -11.79 -30.29 -17.30
N LYS A 24 -12.04 -29.30 -16.44
CA LYS A 24 -12.00 -27.89 -16.80
C LYS A 24 -10.84 -27.21 -16.13
N TRP A 25 -10.18 -26.35 -16.90
CA TRP A 25 -9.04 -25.56 -16.46
C TRP A 25 -9.46 -24.12 -16.27
N ARG A 26 -9.14 -23.54 -15.12
CA ARG A 26 -9.35 -22.12 -14.88
C ARG A 26 -8.02 -21.39 -15.05
N LEU A 27 -8.04 -20.27 -15.77
CA LEU A 27 -6.86 -19.42 -15.83
C LEU A 27 -6.60 -18.84 -14.45
N ARG A 28 -5.33 -18.85 -14.06
CA ARG A 28 -4.83 -18.22 -12.85
C ARG A 28 -3.44 -17.72 -13.16
N ILE A 29 -3.22 -16.46 -12.82
CA ILE A 29 -1.96 -15.78 -13.07
C ILE A 29 -1.49 -15.06 -11.82
N PHE A 30 -0.18 -14.93 -11.69
CA PHE A 30 0.48 -14.10 -10.71
C PHE A 30 1.17 -12.96 -11.45
N ILE A 31 0.82 -11.73 -11.10
CA ILE A 31 1.53 -10.56 -11.59
C ILE A 31 2.44 -10.08 -10.47
N SER A 32 3.73 -9.97 -10.75
CA SER A 32 4.71 -9.44 -9.81
C SER A 32 5.47 -8.25 -10.37
N VAL A 33 5.95 -7.40 -9.46
CA VAL A 33 6.89 -6.32 -9.73
C VAL A 33 7.97 -6.36 -8.67
N ASP A 34 9.22 -6.26 -9.10
CA ASP A 34 10.35 -6.09 -8.19
C ASP A 34 10.64 -4.60 -8.05
N ASP A 35 10.63 -4.10 -6.81
CA ASP A 35 10.98 -2.73 -6.48
C ASP A 35 12.01 -2.67 -5.35
N HIS A 36 12.48 -1.47 -5.00
CA HIS A 36 13.48 -1.29 -3.95
C HIS A 36 13.03 -1.76 -2.55
N GLN A 37 11.73 -2.03 -2.34
CA GLN A 37 11.14 -2.55 -1.11
C GLN A 37 10.90 -4.07 -1.18
N GLY A 38 11.18 -4.71 -2.32
CA GLY A 38 11.06 -6.15 -2.56
C GLY A 38 10.02 -6.51 -3.62
N VAL A 39 9.84 -7.81 -3.83
CA VAL A 39 8.90 -8.33 -4.83
C VAL A 39 7.47 -8.26 -4.32
N LYS A 40 6.63 -7.45 -4.96
CA LYS A 40 5.18 -7.43 -4.76
C LYS A 40 4.55 -8.37 -5.78
N ALA A 41 3.78 -9.35 -5.34
CA ALA A 41 3.05 -10.27 -6.21
C ALA A 41 1.56 -10.27 -5.84
N ARG A 42 0.70 -10.34 -6.86
CA ARG A 42 -0.76 -10.45 -6.70
C ARG A 42 -1.31 -11.51 -7.64
N GLU A 43 -2.25 -12.29 -7.14
CA GLU A 43 -2.95 -13.32 -7.90
C GLU A 43 -4.19 -12.76 -8.58
N PHE A 44 -4.44 -13.21 -9.81
CA PHE A 44 -5.66 -12.92 -10.55
C PHE A 44 -6.20 -14.20 -11.20
N SER A 45 -7.52 -14.35 -11.21
CA SER A 45 -8.22 -15.41 -11.90
C SER A 45 -9.47 -14.85 -12.59
N ALA A 46 -10.01 -15.61 -13.53
CA ALA A 46 -11.27 -15.30 -14.18
C ALA A 46 -12.25 -16.47 -14.01
N ASP A 47 -13.54 -16.17 -14.03
CA ASP A 47 -14.61 -17.18 -13.92
C ASP A 47 -14.71 -18.07 -15.18
N VAL A 48 -14.06 -17.65 -16.28
CA VAL A 48 -14.01 -18.42 -17.52
C VAL A 48 -13.16 -19.67 -17.35
N VAL A 49 -13.71 -20.79 -17.80
CA VAL A 49 -13.08 -22.11 -17.79
C VAL A 49 -12.77 -22.58 -19.20
N TYR A 50 -11.69 -23.34 -19.34
CA TYR A 50 -11.13 -23.83 -20.59
C TYR A 50 -11.10 -25.35 -20.60
N ALA A 51 -11.08 -25.95 -21.78
CA ALA A 51 -11.04 -27.40 -21.92
C ALA A 51 -9.63 -27.96 -21.65
N THR A 52 -8.58 -27.17 -21.86
CA THR A 52 -7.19 -27.62 -21.73
C THR A 52 -6.34 -26.65 -20.93
N GLU A 53 -5.28 -27.18 -20.30
CA GLU A 53 -4.27 -26.38 -19.60
C GLU A 53 -3.61 -25.36 -20.55
N GLN A 54 -3.30 -25.78 -21.78
CA GLN A 54 -2.62 -24.93 -22.76
C GLN A 54 -3.47 -23.73 -23.20
N GLU A 55 -4.78 -23.93 -23.33
CA GLU A 55 -5.73 -22.86 -23.64
C GLU A 55 -5.81 -21.88 -22.45
N ALA A 56 -5.95 -22.40 -21.23
CA ALA A 56 -5.91 -21.57 -20.02
C ALA A 56 -4.60 -20.78 -19.86
N ASP A 57 -3.46 -21.34 -20.28
CA ASP A 57 -2.16 -20.65 -20.27
C ASP A 57 -2.11 -19.50 -21.28
N ILE A 58 -2.54 -19.72 -22.52
CA ILE A 58 -2.54 -18.68 -23.57
C ILE A 58 -3.46 -17.54 -23.15
N HIS A 59 -4.66 -17.87 -22.68
CA HIS A 59 -5.62 -16.87 -22.23
C HIS A 59 -5.20 -16.20 -20.93
N GLY A 60 -4.52 -16.91 -20.02
CA GLY A 60 -3.97 -16.35 -18.79
C GLY A 60 -2.95 -15.25 -19.07
N VAL A 61 -1.98 -15.49 -19.95
CA VAL A 61 -0.99 -14.47 -20.34
C VAL A 61 -1.65 -13.25 -20.98
N ALA A 62 -2.58 -13.47 -21.92
CA ALA A 62 -3.32 -12.39 -22.58
C ALA A 62 -4.18 -11.60 -21.57
N PHE A 63 -4.78 -12.28 -20.60
CA PHE A 63 -5.53 -11.66 -19.51
C PHE A 63 -4.62 -10.79 -18.63
N GLY A 64 -3.41 -11.26 -18.30
CA GLY A 64 -2.42 -10.50 -17.55
C GLY A 64 -1.98 -9.21 -18.26
N GLN A 65 -1.76 -9.27 -19.58
CA GLN A 65 -1.45 -8.08 -20.38
C GLN A 65 -2.61 -7.08 -20.38
N ARG A 66 -3.86 -7.56 -20.53
CA ARG A 66 -5.05 -6.70 -20.46
C ARG A 66 -5.24 -6.07 -19.08
N LEU A 67 -4.91 -6.77 -18.01
CA LEU A 67 -4.91 -6.24 -16.63
C LEU A 67 -3.89 -5.11 -16.47
N ILE A 68 -2.67 -5.31 -16.95
CA ILE A 68 -1.61 -4.29 -16.94
C ILE A 68 -2.01 -3.07 -17.77
N ASP A 69 -2.64 -3.28 -18.93
CA ASP A 69 -3.18 -2.21 -19.78
C ASP A 69 -4.40 -1.49 -19.18
N GLY A 70 -4.95 -1.95 -18.05
CA GLY A 70 -6.17 -1.39 -17.45
C GLY A 70 -7.45 -1.65 -18.26
N LYS A 71 -7.46 -2.68 -19.11
CA LYS A 71 -8.59 -3.08 -19.99
C LYS A 71 -9.52 -4.11 -19.33
N VAL A 72 -9.39 -4.32 -18.02
CA VAL A 72 -10.23 -5.21 -17.22
C VAL A 72 -10.93 -4.36 -16.17
N GLU A 73 -12.25 -4.29 -16.24
CA GLU A 73 -13.02 -3.46 -15.32
C GLU A 73 -12.87 -3.94 -13.88
N GLY A 74 -12.64 -3.00 -12.96
CA GLY A 74 -12.54 -3.28 -11.53
C GLY A 74 -11.24 -3.96 -11.07
N GLN A 75 -10.32 -4.32 -11.98
CA GLN A 75 -9.05 -4.95 -11.64
C GLN A 75 -7.87 -4.14 -12.21
N SER A 76 -6.88 -3.82 -11.38
CA SER A 76 -5.71 -3.05 -11.76
C SER A 76 -4.48 -3.49 -10.95
N VAL A 77 -3.31 -3.28 -11.54
CA VAL A 77 -1.98 -3.52 -10.93
C VAL A 77 -1.17 -2.23 -10.79
N MET A 78 -1.79 -1.07 -11.07
CA MET A 78 -1.12 0.23 -10.98
C MET A 78 -0.73 0.60 -9.54
N ASP A 79 -1.53 0.16 -8.57
CA ASP A 79 -1.26 0.34 -7.14
C ASP A 79 -0.02 -0.45 -6.68
N MET A 80 0.35 -1.52 -7.38
CA MET A 80 1.57 -2.27 -7.08
C MET A 80 2.83 -1.44 -7.34
N LYS A 81 2.80 -0.53 -8.32
CA LYS A 81 3.89 0.40 -8.66
C LYS A 81 3.77 1.77 -7.98
N THR A 82 2.68 2.07 -7.27
CA THR A 82 2.61 3.34 -6.54
C THR A 82 3.63 3.33 -5.42
N VAL A 83 4.75 3.99 -5.68
CA VAL A 83 5.76 4.31 -4.69
C VAL A 83 5.12 5.31 -3.73
N ASP A 84 4.96 4.91 -2.46
CA ASP A 84 4.73 5.88 -1.41
C ASP A 84 5.88 6.89 -1.47
N ARG A 85 5.60 8.14 -1.87
CA ARG A 85 6.60 9.21 -1.96
C ARG A 85 7.17 9.57 -0.58
N ARG A 86 6.58 9.06 0.50
CA ARG A 86 7.07 9.27 1.86
C ARG A 86 8.25 8.35 2.10
N ALA A 87 9.40 8.95 2.37
CA ALA A 87 10.58 8.23 2.80
C ALA A 87 10.39 7.50 4.14
N THR A 88 9.37 7.85 4.94
CA THR A 88 9.13 7.28 6.28
C THR A 88 7.63 7.02 6.53
N PRO A 89 7.27 5.86 7.11
CA PRO A 89 5.87 5.53 7.42
C PRO A 89 5.32 6.43 8.52
N ARG A 90 4.01 6.74 8.46
CA ARG A 90 3.32 7.54 9.50
C ARG A 90 2.41 6.67 10.36
N LEU A 91 2.61 6.73 11.68
CA LEU A 91 1.72 6.14 12.67
C LEU A 91 0.54 7.10 12.92
N ARG A 92 -0.69 6.62 12.73
CA ARG A 92 -1.89 7.38 13.07
C ARG A 92 -2.08 7.43 14.57
N VAL A 93 -2.35 8.62 15.09
CA VAL A 93 -2.51 8.87 16.52
C VAL A 93 -3.58 9.93 16.74
N GLN A 94 -4.08 10.05 17.97
CA GLN A 94 -5.05 11.09 18.34
C GLN A 94 -4.79 11.53 19.78
N PHE A 95 -3.77 12.37 19.98
CA PHE A 95 -3.50 12.92 21.30
C PHE A 95 -3.24 14.43 21.24
N ARG A 96 -3.58 15.10 22.34
CA ARG A 96 -3.37 16.54 22.49
C ARG A 96 -1.88 16.86 22.50
N THR A 97 -1.53 17.92 21.78
CA THR A 97 -0.18 18.47 21.66
C THR A 97 -0.21 19.96 21.94
N THR A 98 0.87 20.49 22.50
CA THR A 98 1.14 21.92 22.48
C THR A 98 2.22 22.19 21.45
N PHE A 99 2.17 23.35 20.82
CA PHE A 99 3.25 23.76 19.94
C PHE A 99 3.57 25.22 20.17
N SER A 100 4.83 25.57 20.00
CA SER A 100 5.33 26.92 20.23
C SER A 100 6.25 27.35 19.08
N SER A 101 6.18 28.62 18.73
CA SER A 101 7.09 29.27 17.80
C SER A 101 8.06 30.19 18.54
N ALA A 102 9.24 30.43 17.94
CA ALA A 102 10.21 31.40 18.42
C ALA A 102 9.62 32.82 18.57
N THR A 103 8.54 33.13 17.85
CA THR A 103 7.80 34.40 17.91
C THR A 103 6.79 34.50 19.07
N LYS A 104 6.93 33.67 20.12
CA LYS A 104 6.02 33.60 21.29
C LYS A 104 4.56 33.25 20.98
N ARG A 105 4.26 32.72 19.80
CA ARG A 105 2.95 32.12 19.53
C ARG A 105 2.95 30.67 20.01
N GLU A 106 2.14 30.40 21.03
CA GLU A 106 1.88 29.05 21.54
C GLU A 106 0.43 28.67 21.23
N GLY A 107 0.23 27.41 20.84
CA GLY A 107 -1.08 26.87 20.49
C GLY A 107 -1.25 25.46 21.02
N THR A 108 -2.50 25.02 21.08
CA THR A 108 -2.86 23.62 21.32
C THR A 108 -3.39 23.01 20.03
N GLY A 109 -3.17 21.71 19.85
CA GLY A 109 -3.70 20.97 18.72
C GLY A 109 -3.87 19.49 19.03
N VAL A 110 -4.35 18.75 18.05
CA VAL A 110 -4.44 17.30 18.06
C VAL A 110 -3.44 16.76 17.05
N MET A 111 -2.50 15.93 17.50
CA MET A 111 -1.62 15.21 16.59
C MET A 111 -2.42 14.08 15.95
N LEU A 112 -2.47 14.08 14.62
CA LEU A 112 -3.22 13.10 13.83
C LEU A 112 -2.32 11.95 13.34
N ASP A 113 -1.05 12.25 13.10
CA ASP A 113 -0.06 11.26 12.69
C ASP A 113 1.38 11.74 12.94
N LEU A 114 2.31 10.79 13.11
CA LEU A 114 3.73 11.03 13.34
C LEU A 114 4.61 10.04 12.57
N SER A 115 5.79 10.51 12.18
CA SER A 115 6.89 9.76 11.57
C SER A 115 8.21 10.31 12.08
N SER A 116 9.31 9.60 11.79
CA SER A 116 10.65 10.13 12.05
C SER A 116 10.97 11.40 11.26
N GLY A 117 10.29 11.64 10.13
CA GLY A 117 10.46 12.86 9.32
C GLY A 117 9.53 14.02 9.68
N GLY A 118 8.63 13.86 10.66
CA GLY A 118 7.70 14.92 11.06
C GLY A 118 6.32 14.41 11.48
N CYS A 119 5.41 15.33 11.77
CA CYS A 119 4.07 15.05 12.27
C CYS A 119 3.01 15.93 11.57
N ARG A 120 1.73 15.58 11.76
CA ARG A 120 0.58 16.41 11.38
C ARG A 120 -0.21 16.79 12.62
N ILE A 121 -0.44 18.09 12.78
CA ILE A 121 -1.18 18.66 13.90
C ILE A 121 -2.37 19.46 13.33
N GLU A 122 -3.55 19.21 13.86
CA GLU A 122 -4.73 20.04 13.64
C GLU A 122 -4.88 21.01 14.80
N SER A 123 -5.02 22.30 14.52
CA SER A 123 -5.12 23.36 15.53
C SER A 123 -6.05 24.48 15.06
N PRO A 124 -6.78 25.15 15.96
CA PRO A 124 -7.52 26.37 15.63
C PRO A 124 -6.61 27.58 15.35
N VAL A 125 -5.31 27.50 15.65
CA VAL A 125 -4.36 28.61 15.47
C VAL A 125 -3.69 28.48 14.09
N THR A 126 -3.87 29.50 13.24
CA THR A 126 -3.20 29.58 11.93
C THR A 126 -1.73 29.91 12.09
N VAL A 127 -0.88 29.15 11.39
CA VAL A 127 0.57 29.36 11.33
C VAL A 127 1.00 29.53 9.88
N GLU A 128 1.91 30.48 9.65
CA GLU A 128 2.42 30.75 8.31
C GLU A 128 3.38 29.63 7.85
N PRO A 129 3.32 29.19 6.57
CA PRO A 129 4.28 28.25 6.03
C PRO A 129 5.72 28.74 6.18
N GLY A 130 6.64 27.81 6.48
CA GLY A 130 8.07 28.13 6.65
C GLY A 130 8.46 28.65 8.04
N VAL A 131 7.49 28.85 8.94
CA VAL A 131 7.78 29.18 10.35
C VAL A 131 8.27 27.94 11.09
N LEU A 132 9.37 28.10 11.82
CA LEU A 132 9.88 27.06 12.72
C LEU A 132 9.01 26.98 13.98
N ILE A 133 8.51 25.78 14.26
CA ILE A 133 7.62 25.48 15.37
C ILE A 133 8.12 24.21 16.07
N GLY A 134 8.22 24.25 17.39
CA GLY A 134 8.44 23.08 18.22
C GLY A 134 7.10 22.51 18.69
N ALA A 135 6.86 21.23 18.44
CA ALA A 135 5.73 20.51 19.03
C ALA A 135 6.19 19.78 20.28
N ALA A 136 5.54 20.06 21.42
CA ALA A 136 5.78 19.39 22.68
C ALA A 136 4.61 18.47 22.99
N HIS A 137 4.94 17.24 23.36
CA HIS A 137 3.98 16.37 24.01
C HIS A 137 4.29 16.27 25.48
N LEU A 138 3.31 16.62 26.31
CA LEU A 138 3.32 16.19 27.70
C LEU A 138 3.24 14.66 27.71
N CYS A 139 4.39 14.00 27.75
CA CYS A 139 4.48 12.69 28.38
C CYS A 139 4.10 12.90 29.85
N ALA A 140 2.82 12.73 30.17
CA ALA A 140 2.39 12.55 31.54
C ALA A 140 3.14 11.32 32.08
N ARG A 141 4.27 11.55 32.76
CA ARG A 141 4.88 10.54 33.63
C ARG A 141 3.81 10.18 34.66
N ARG A 142 3.07 9.10 34.45
CA ARG A 142 2.46 8.40 35.59
C ARG A 142 3.64 7.96 36.45
N ARG A 143 3.93 8.69 37.54
CA ARG A 143 4.61 8.09 38.68
C ARG A 143 3.71 6.95 39.12
N MET A 144 4.11 5.70 38.85
CA MET A 144 3.63 4.59 39.66
C MET A 144 4.14 4.86 41.07
N ALA A 145 3.24 5.24 41.97
CA ALA A 145 3.51 5.18 43.39
C ALA A 145 3.70 3.70 43.73
N ALA A 146 4.92 3.33 44.12
CA ALA A 146 5.14 2.08 44.85
C ALA A 146 4.52 2.28 46.23
N HIS A 147 3.53 1.45 46.55
CA HIS A 147 2.97 1.37 47.89
C HIS A 147 3.89 0.46 48.72
N ASP A 148 4.23 0.93 49.92
CA ASP A 148 5.01 0.25 50.97
C ASP A 148 4.49 -1.16 51.27
#